data_AF-A0A821GY92-F1
#
_entry.id   AF-A0A821GY92-F1
#
_cell.length_a   1.000
_cell.length_b   1.000
_cell.length_c   1.000
_cell.angle_alpha   90.00
_cell.angle_beta   90.00
_cell.angle_gamma   90.00
#
_symmetry.space_group_name_H-M   'P 1'
#
loop_
_entity.id
_entity.type
_entity.pdbx_description
1 polymer ?
#
loop_
_entity_poly.entity_id
_entity_poly.type
_entity_poly.pdbx_seq_one_letter_code
_entity_poly.pdbx_strand_id
1 'polypeptide(L)'
;YPNLDELSRIAKLIKTQCDGHTIHQEWLEQLTLAKARSCLDIERSNSKSMLLLIEFARTMIEDNECVVLYFEPNFDDIINYPIGYTDFVVFDPELDLENIVESKHLKLARSGRKAIDKDLKPSREQRDKLMQIVAYPPGQYLSIEEQDLVWKYRFFLSQYKKALAKFLQCVHWDKEEEVKQALDLLQQWVTMDTDDALELLGPTYHHPKVRSYAVSRLRQASDEDLLLYLLQLVQALRYERYDLINAYVVDATGEEQNSLNSSSENYANVVVPSDSTSCDSTKSSSPQIDLSTFLIQRACEKPIVANYLFWYAYVECENNSSLKDKAITDMYQAFVERLSVTLKTKNEQTQPVRLSIEAQKKFVDKLVELTNIVKRVQGSAKVKEDKLRSLLLAGDDSPVKFNFLNFDPIPLPLDPEIIIRRIIPEKIRIFKSAKLPFLFVCETVQGEEYPIIFKYGDDLRQDQLILQIITLMDR
;
A
#
# COMPACT_ATOMS: atom_id res chain seq x y z
N TYR A 1 -7.52 29.76 42.28
CA TYR A 1 -7.48 28.57 43.15
C TYR A 1 -6.70 28.92 44.42
N PRO A 2 -7.38 29.30 45.51
CA PRO A 2 -6.70 29.75 46.74
C PRO A 2 -5.86 28.65 47.42
N ASN A 3 -6.22 27.36 47.28
CA ASN A 3 -5.52 26.26 47.98
C ASN A 3 -4.17 25.86 47.35
N LEU A 4 -3.90 26.14 46.07
CA LEU A 4 -2.62 25.79 45.44
C LEU A 4 -1.47 26.68 45.95
N ASP A 5 -1.78 27.93 46.28
CA ASP A 5 -0.80 28.90 46.76
C ASP A 5 -0.40 28.61 48.20
N GLU A 6 -1.34 28.08 49.01
CA GLU A 6 -1.10 27.74 50.41
C GLU A 6 -0.25 26.46 50.58
N LEU A 7 -0.50 25.42 49.77
CA LEU A 7 0.37 24.23 49.68
C LEU A 7 1.82 24.60 49.29
N SER A 8 1.98 25.47 48.29
CA SER A 8 3.28 25.95 47.82
C SER A 8 3.99 26.81 48.88
N ARG A 9 3.24 27.63 49.63
CA ARG A 9 3.75 28.45 50.73
C ARG A 9 4.23 27.61 51.91
N ILE A 10 3.46 26.59 52.31
CA ILE A 10 3.82 25.68 53.41
C ILE A 10 5.06 24.85 53.03
N ALA A 11 5.15 24.35 51.80
CA ALA A 11 6.32 23.62 51.32
C ALA A 11 7.60 24.49 51.31
N LYS A 12 7.48 25.77 50.89
CA LYS A 12 8.60 26.74 50.96
C LYS A 12 9.02 27.04 52.39
N LEU A 13 8.07 27.21 53.33
CA LEU A 13 8.35 27.46 54.75
C LEU A 13 9.11 26.30 55.41
N ILE A 14 8.70 25.06 55.12
CA ILE A 14 9.41 23.85 55.57
C ILE A 14 10.86 23.87 55.07
N LYS A 15 11.07 24.23 53.80
CA LYS A 15 12.40 24.26 53.18
C LYS A 15 13.30 25.36 53.76
N THR A 16 12.79 26.59 53.90
CA THR A 16 13.55 27.71 54.50
C THR A 16 13.98 27.43 55.94
N GLN A 17 13.20 26.62 56.66
CA GLN A 17 13.50 26.20 58.02
C GLN A 17 14.53 25.05 58.05
N CYS A 18 14.52 24.16 57.05
CA CYS A 18 15.55 23.12 56.86
C CYS A 18 16.90 23.69 56.36
N ASP A 19 16.88 24.75 55.56
CA ASP A 19 18.08 25.40 55.00
C ASP A 19 18.77 26.35 56.00
N GLY A 20 18.26 26.43 57.24
CA GLY A 20 18.92 27.10 58.38
C GLY A 20 18.81 28.63 58.37
N HIS A 21 17.81 29.21 57.70
CA HIS A 21 17.68 30.66 57.54
C HIS A 21 16.87 31.36 58.66
N THR A 22 16.50 30.66 59.74
CA THR A 22 15.79 31.22 60.91
C THR A 22 16.50 30.94 62.24
N ILE A 23 16.21 31.74 63.27
CA ILE A 23 16.89 31.68 64.58
C ILE A 23 16.74 30.29 65.21
N HIS A 24 17.87 29.67 65.53
CA HIS A 24 17.95 28.25 65.83
C HIS A 24 17.44 27.92 67.25
N GLN A 25 16.29 27.26 67.35
CA GLN A 25 15.80 26.61 68.58
C GLN A 25 15.32 25.21 68.24
N GLU A 26 16.19 24.21 68.46
CA GLU A 26 16.00 22.82 68.01
C GLU A 26 14.66 22.20 68.43
N TRP A 27 14.22 22.44 69.68
CA TRP A 27 12.96 21.87 70.18
C TRP A 27 11.73 22.50 69.50
N LEU A 28 11.80 23.79 69.16
CA LEU A 28 10.71 24.52 68.51
C LEU A 28 10.64 24.14 67.02
N GLU A 29 11.78 24.01 66.36
CA GLU A 29 11.87 23.61 64.95
C GLU A 29 11.28 22.22 64.69
N GLN A 30 11.58 21.25 65.56
CA GLN A 30 11.01 19.91 65.44
C GLN A 30 9.48 19.92 65.54
N LEU A 31 8.93 20.73 66.45
CA LEU A 31 7.48 20.90 66.59
C LEU A 31 6.87 21.65 65.39
N THR A 32 7.56 22.68 64.88
CA THR A 32 7.06 23.49 63.77
C THR A 32 7.07 22.69 62.46
N LEU A 33 8.12 21.92 62.20
CA LEU A 33 8.24 21.02 61.05
C LEU A 33 7.22 19.89 61.11
N ALA A 34 7.02 19.29 62.29
CA ALA A 34 5.99 18.27 62.49
C ALA A 34 4.59 18.84 62.23
N LYS A 35 4.32 20.06 62.70
CA LYS A 35 3.03 20.72 62.49
C LYS A 35 2.82 21.13 61.03
N ALA A 36 3.85 21.66 60.36
CA ALA A 36 3.79 22.05 58.96
C ALA A 36 3.58 20.86 58.03
N ARG A 37 4.25 19.73 58.27
CA ARG A 37 4.02 18.47 57.55
C ARG A 37 2.60 17.94 57.76
N SER A 38 2.10 17.97 59.00
CA SER A 38 0.72 17.57 59.29
C SER A 38 -0.31 18.47 58.57
N CYS A 39 -0.07 19.78 58.47
CA CYS A 39 -0.93 20.67 57.69
C CYS A 39 -0.87 20.37 56.18
N LEU A 40 0.32 20.05 55.64
CA LEU A 40 0.49 19.66 54.24
C LEU A 40 -0.31 18.39 53.91
N ASP A 41 -0.27 17.39 54.78
CA ASP A 41 -0.99 16.12 54.59
C ASP A 41 -2.52 16.30 54.66
N ILE A 42 -3.00 17.20 55.53
CA ILE A 42 -4.42 17.56 55.62
C ILE A 42 -4.88 18.25 54.34
N GLU A 43 -4.12 19.24 53.85
CA GLU A 43 -4.44 19.94 52.60
C GLU A 43 -4.37 19.02 51.37
N ARG A 44 -3.41 18.09 51.34
CA ARG A 44 -3.30 17.05 50.31
C ARG A 44 -4.49 16.09 50.33
N SER A 45 -5.01 15.75 51.51
CA SER A 45 -6.18 14.89 51.67
C SER A 45 -7.49 15.60 51.30
N ASN A 46 -7.55 16.91 51.48
CA ASN A 46 -8.72 17.73 51.12
C ASN A 46 -8.79 18.08 49.62
N SER A 47 -7.70 17.95 48.88
CA SER A 47 -7.66 18.27 47.45
C SER A 47 -8.12 17.09 46.59
N LYS A 48 -9.12 17.32 45.72
CA LYS A 48 -9.74 16.30 44.85
C LYS A 48 -8.96 16.00 43.56
N SER A 49 -7.78 16.58 43.39
CA SER A 49 -6.96 16.52 42.17
C SER A 49 -5.57 15.94 42.50
N MET A 50 -5.01 15.08 41.64
CA MET A 50 -3.60 14.68 41.77
C MET A 50 -2.69 15.89 41.55
N LEU A 51 -1.80 16.12 42.51
CA LEU A 51 -0.84 17.22 42.48
C LEU A 51 0.57 16.63 42.41
N LEU A 52 1.36 17.09 41.42
CA LEU A 52 2.77 16.77 41.28
C LEU A 52 3.58 18.04 41.54
N LEU A 53 4.40 18.02 42.57
CA LEU A 53 5.33 19.10 42.89
C LEU A 53 6.67 18.78 42.22
N ILE A 54 7.01 19.51 41.15
CA ILE A 54 8.30 19.38 40.47
C ILE A 54 9.18 20.55 40.90
N GLU A 55 10.31 20.24 41.51
CA GLU A 55 11.35 21.23 41.79
C GLU A 55 12.37 21.24 40.65
N PHE A 56 12.59 22.40 40.05
CA PHE A 56 13.66 22.58 39.08
C PHE A 56 14.90 23.19 39.76
N ALA A 57 16.07 22.64 39.45
CA ALA A 57 17.34 23.18 39.92
C ALA A 57 17.53 24.62 39.43
N ARG A 58 17.87 25.53 40.36
CA ARG A 58 18.09 26.95 40.08
C ARG A 58 19.56 27.30 40.22
N THR A 59 20.05 28.17 39.35
CA THR A 59 21.41 28.72 39.41
C THR A 59 21.35 30.23 39.24
N MET A 60 22.27 30.93 39.89
CA MET A 60 22.41 32.38 39.75
C MET A 60 23.32 32.68 38.56
N ILE A 61 22.81 33.41 37.58
CA ILE A 61 23.61 33.96 36.48
C ILE A 61 23.37 35.47 36.49
N GLU A 62 24.44 36.26 36.66
CA GLU A 62 24.41 37.73 36.65
C GLU A 62 23.31 38.34 37.55
N ASP A 63 23.27 37.91 38.82
CA ASP A 63 22.30 38.33 39.84
C ASP A 63 20.82 38.00 39.57
N ASN A 64 20.52 37.19 38.54
CA ASN A 64 19.18 36.66 38.28
C ASN A 64 19.09 35.16 38.58
N GLU A 65 18.03 34.73 39.29
CA GLU A 65 17.70 33.31 39.47
C GLU A 65 17.21 32.72 38.14
N CYS A 66 18.01 31.82 37.55
CA CYS A 66 17.65 31.08 36.34
C CYS A 66 17.38 29.61 36.66
N VAL A 67 16.39 29.02 35.98
CA VAL A 67 16.03 27.60 36.10
C VAL A 67 16.76 26.80 35.02
N VAL A 68 17.43 25.71 35.38
CA VAL A 68 18.14 24.86 34.42
C VAL A 68 17.18 23.84 33.81
N LEU A 69 16.98 23.93 32.49
CA LEU A 69 16.23 22.96 31.69
C LEU A 69 17.20 22.25 30.75
N TYR A 70 17.24 20.92 30.82
CA TYR A 70 17.96 20.12 29.83
C TYR A 70 17.11 20.01 28.57
N PHE A 71 17.65 20.43 27.44
CA PHE A 71 17.00 20.35 26.13
C PHE A 71 17.97 19.65 25.18
N GLU A 72 17.53 18.51 24.63
CA GLU A 72 18.25 17.81 23.57
C GLU A 72 17.59 18.17 22.23
N PRO A 73 18.32 18.71 21.25
CA PRO A 73 17.74 19.11 19.98
C PRO A 73 17.14 17.88 19.27
N ASN A 74 15.88 18.02 18.84
CA ASN A 74 15.05 17.01 18.13
C ASN A 74 14.36 15.94 19.00
N PHE A 75 14.33 16.08 20.33
CA PHE A 75 13.56 15.14 21.17
C PHE A 75 12.05 15.22 20.92
N ASP A 76 11.53 16.41 20.57
CA ASP A 76 10.11 16.65 20.32
C ASP A 76 9.59 15.98 19.04
N ASP A 77 10.46 15.68 18.06
CA ASP A 77 10.07 15.03 16.80
C ASP A 77 9.80 13.52 16.98
N ILE A 78 10.27 12.93 18.08
CA ILE A 78 10.12 11.50 18.40
C ILE A 78 8.70 11.19 18.90
N ILE A 79 7.94 12.18 19.39
CA ILE A 79 6.67 11.96 20.09
C ILE A 79 5.51 12.63 19.33
N ASN A 80 5.20 12.15 18.13
CA ASN A 80 3.97 12.50 17.42
C ASN A 80 3.08 11.26 17.24
N TYR A 81 2.32 10.88 18.28
CA TYR A 81 1.27 9.87 18.14
C TYR A 81 -0.11 10.49 17.90
N PRO A 82 -0.93 9.93 17.00
CA PRO A 82 -2.32 10.32 16.85
C PRO A 82 -3.09 9.90 18.09
N ILE A 83 -3.61 10.87 18.84
CA ILE A 83 -4.46 10.63 20.01
C ILE A 83 -5.79 10.05 19.52
N GLY A 84 -5.90 8.72 19.51
CA GLY A 84 -7.08 7.96 19.14
C GLY A 84 -7.44 6.93 20.21
N TYR A 85 -8.22 7.37 21.20
CA TYR A 85 -9.09 6.58 22.10
C TYR A 85 -8.48 5.50 23.04
N THR A 86 -8.43 5.82 24.34
CA THR A 86 -9.25 5.27 25.46
C THR A 86 -8.47 5.25 26.79
N ASP A 87 -9.19 5.58 27.85
CA ASP A 87 -8.88 5.91 29.27
C ASP A 87 -7.68 5.29 30.04
N PHE A 88 -6.80 4.48 29.46
CA PHE A 88 -5.51 4.11 30.07
C PHE A 88 -4.43 3.93 29.01
N VAL A 89 -3.76 5.02 28.63
CA VAL A 89 -2.54 4.95 27.80
C VAL A 89 -1.36 4.77 28.74
N VAL A 90 -0.77 3.57 28.75
CA VAL A 90 0.57 3.38 29.30
C VAL A 90 1.53 4.06 28.32
N PHE A 91 2.08 5.20 28.74
CA PHE A 91 3.10 5.90 27.98
C PHE A 91 4.40 5.08 28.05
N ASP A 92 4.67 4.33 26.99
CA ASP A 92 5.96 3.70 26.77
C ASP A 92 6.68 4.45 25.64
N PRO A 93 7.63 5.34 25.97
CA PRO A 93 8.38 6.11 24.98
C PRO A 93 9.33 5.23 24.14
N GLU A 94 9.49 3.94 24.47
CA GLU A 94 10.35 3.00 23.75
C GLU A 94 9.58 2.06 22.81
N LEU A 95 8.24 2.13 22.76
CA LEU A 95 7.41 1.12 22.09
C LEU A 95 7.62 1.04 20.56
N ASP A 96 8.03 2.14 19.92
CA ASP A 96 8.42 2.18 18.49
C ASP A 96 9.91 2.46 18.27
N LEU A 97 10.73 2.43 19.33
CA LEU A 97 12.18 2.54 19.18
C LEU A 97 12.79 1.18 18.82
N GLU A 98 13.86 1.22 18.02
CA GLU A 98 14.61 0.02 17.66
C GLU A 98 15.16 -0.65 18.93
N ASN A 99 14.90 -1.95 19.08
CA ASN A 99 15.44 -2.71 20.21
C ASN A 99 16.97 -2.86 20.05
N ILE A 100 17.71 -2.00 20.75
CA ILE A 100 19.18 -1.90 20.67
C ILE A 100 19.86 -3.23 21.06
N VAL A 101 19.26 -4.01 21.97
CA VAL A 101 19.79 -5.32 22.39
C VAL A 101 19.72 -6.31 21.24
N GLU A 102 18.59 -6.34 20.53
CA GLU A 102 18.37 -7.20 19.38
C GLU A 102 19.29 -6.81 18.22
N SER A 103 19.39 -5.52 17.92
CA SER A 103 20.26 -5.01 16.86
C SER A 103 21.74 -5.28 17.14
N LYS A 104 22.16 -5.22 18.42
CA LYS A 104 23.50 -5.62 18.84
C LYS A 104 23.72 -7.12 18.72
N HIS A 105 22.76 -7.95 19.15
CA HIS A 105 22.82 -9.40 19.00
C HIS A 105 22.98 -9.81 17.53
N LEU A 106 22.15 -9.26 16.64
CA LEU A 106 22.19 -9.50 15.20
C LEU A 106 23.52 -9.08 14.58
N LYS A 107 24.02 -7.89 14.92
CA LYS A 107 25.34 -7.42 14.47
C LYS A 107 26.46 -8.39 14.89
N LEU A 108 26.44 -8.87 16.12
CA LEU A 108 27.44 -9.83 16.61
C LEU A 108 27.30 -11.21 15.94
N ALA A 109 26.09 -11.71 15.77
CA ALA A 109 25.82 -13.01 15.15
C ALA A 109 26.24 -13.05 13.67
N ARG A 110 26.12 -11.93 12.95
CA ARG A 110 26.33 -11.83 11.49
C ARG A 110 27.71 -11.29 11.08
N SER A 111 28.35 -10.43 11.88
CA SER A 111 29.63 -9.75 11.54
C SER A 111 30.83 -10.70 11.35
N GLY A 112 30.81 -11.90 11.94
CA GLY A 112 31.96 -12.82 11.95
C GLY A 112 32.03 -13.88 10.84
N ARG A 113 31.10 -13.97 9.88
CA ARG A 113 30.87 -15.20 9.08
C ARG A 113 30.99 -15.06 7.56
N LYS A 114 32.05 -14.42 7.04
CA LYS A 114 32.18 -14.16 5.58
C LYS A 114 32.63 -15.36 4.72
N ALA A 115 33.26 -16.40 5.27
CA ALA A 115 33.86 -17.49 4.48
C ALA A 115 33.41 -18.92 4.83
N ILE A 116 32.86 -19.16 6.03
CA ILE A 116 32.63 -20.51 6.58
C ILE A 116 31.22 -21.05 6.26
N ASP A 117 30.31 -20.19 5.81
CA ASP A 117 28.89 -20.54 5.68
C ASP A 117 28.54 -21.36 4.43
N LYS A 118 29.38 -21.35 3.38
CA LYS A 118 29.05 -21.99 2.09
C LYS A 118 28.91 -23.51 2.17
N ASP A 119 29.72 -24.16 3.00
CA ASP A 119 29.72 -25.62 3.16
C ASP A 119 28.96 -26.08 4.42
N LEU A 120 28.30 -25.16 5.11
CA LEU A 120 27.65 -25.43 6.38
C LEU A 120 26.35 -26.22 6.18
N LYS A 121 26.32 -27.45 6.67
CA LYS A 121 25.14 -28.32 6.64
C LYS A 121 24.47 -28.37 8.02
N PRO A 122 23.14 -28.20 8.11
CA PRO A 122 22.44 -28.24 9.39
C PRO A 122 22.44 -29.65 9.99
N SER A 123 22.40 -29.74 11.31
CA SER A 123 22.11 -31.01 12.01
C SER A 123 20.68 -31.48 11.69
N ARG A 124 20.35 -32.75 11.97
CA ARG A 124 19.00 -33.29 11.73
C ARG A 124 17.91 -32.43 12.39
N GLU A 125 18.08 -32.11 13.67
CA GLU A 125 17.13 -31.28 14.42
C GLU A 125 17.01 -29.85 13.85
N GLN A 126 18.13 -29.26 13.42
CA GLN A 126 18.12 -27.94 12.80
C GLN A 126 17.46 -27.96 11.43
N ARG A 127 17.65 -29.04 10.66
CA ARG A 127 16.98 -29.25 9.39
C ARG A 127 15.48 -29.37 9.57
N ASP A 128 15.03 -30.14 10.56
CA ASP A 128 13.60 -30.33 10.82
C ASP A 128 12.95 -28.99 11.23
N LYS A 129 13.62 -28.19 12.07
CA LYS A 129 13.20 -26.81 12.40
C LYS A 129 13.18 -25.89 11.17
N LEU A 130 14.20 -25.91 10.32
CA LEU A 130 14.23 -25.12 9.09
C LEU A 130 13.09 -25.49 8.14
N MET A 131 12.79 -26.79 8.00
CA MET A 131 11.67 -27.24 7.15
C MET A 131 10.32 -26.82 7.73
N GLN A 132 10.17 -26.80 9.05
CA GLN A 132 8.99 -26.26 9.71
C GLN A 132 8.81 -24.77 9.43
N ILE A 133 9.88 -23.97 9.52
CA ILE A 133 9.87 -22.53 9.21
C ILE A 133 9.51 -22.28 7.74
N VAL A 134 10.09 -23.07 6.82
CA VAL A 134 9.79 -22.98 5.38
C VAL A 134 8.33 -23.34 5.07
N ALA A 135 7.69 -24.18 5.90
CA ALA A 135 6.30 -24.55 5.76
C ALA A 135 5.31 -23.52 6.35
N TYR A 136 5.79 -22.44 7.00
CA TYR A 136 4.90 -21.39 7.52
C TYR A 136 4.11 -20.72 6.39
N PRO A 137 2.84 -20.36 6.64
CA PRO A 137 2.02 -19.65 5.67
C PRO A 137 2.68 -18.34 5.22
N PRO A 138 2.39 -17.88 3.99
CA PRO A 138 2.78 -16.55 3.52
C PRO A 138 2.32 -15.46 4.50
N GLY A 139 3.18 -14.49 4.78
CA GLY A 139 2.87 -13.38 5.70
C GLY A 139 3.06 -13.63 7.20
N GLN A 140 3.37 -14.86 7.64
CA GLN A 140 3.81 -15.08 9.02
C GLN A 140 5.21 -14.50 9.25
N TYR A 141 5.35 -13.60 10.24
CA TYR A 141 6.63 -13.04 10.67
C TYR A 141 7.49 -14.10 11.38
N LEU A 142 8.78 -14.14 11.06
CA LEU A 142 9.75 -14.99 11.75
C LEU A 142 10.28 -14.29 13.00
N SER A 143 10.46 -15.06 14.07
CA SER A 143 11.20 -14.59 15.24
C SER A 143 12.69 -14.38 14.91
N ILE A 144 13.38 -13.58 15.71
CA ILE A 144 14.80 -13.24 15.48
C ILE A 144 15.70 -14.48 15.48
N GLU A 145 15.41 -15.45 16.36
CA GLU A 145 16.14 -16.72 16.41
C GLU A 145 15.94 -17.54 15.12
N GLU A 146 14.71 -17.60 14.61
CA GLU A 146 14.40 -18.25 13.34
C GLU A 146 15.06 -17.52 12.17
N GLN A 147 15.06 -16.19 12.17
CA GLN A 147 15.73 -15.38 11.15
C GLN A 147 17.24 -15.64 11.12
N ASP A 148 17.88 -15.70 12.29
CA ASP A 148 19.31 -15.99 12.39
C ASP A 148 19.64 -17.43 11.98
N LEU A 149 18.74 -18.38 12.27
CA LEU A 149 18.88 -19.76 11.81
C LEU A 149 18.78 -19.87 10.28
N VAL A 150 17.80 -19.18 9.67
CA VAL A 150 17.62 -19.10 8.22
C VAL A 150 18.81 -18.41 7.56
N TRP A 151 19.28 -17.29 8.13
CA TRP A 151 20.47 -16.57 7.64
C TRP A 151 21.72 -17.44 7.71
N LYS A 152 21.92 -18.18 8.80
CA LYS A 152 23.08 -19.08 8.98
C LYS A 152 23.12 -20.18 7.92
N TYR A 153 21.98 -20.77 7.58
CA TYR A 153 21.88 -21.86 6.61
C TYR A 153 21.42 -21.42 5.21
N ARG A 154 21.57 -20.13 4.86
CA ARG A 154 21.12 -19.54 3.58
C ARG A 154 21.60 -20.28 2.34
N PHE A 155 22.86 -20.71 2.31
CA PHE A 155 23.40 -21.49 1.18
C PHE A 155 22.78 -22.89 1.07
N PHE A 156 22.47 -23.54 2.18
CA PHE A 156 21.74 -24.81 2.16
C PHE A 156 20.29 -24.62 1.70
N LEU A 157 19.64 -23.54 2.14
CA LEU A 157 18.26 -23.21 1.76
C LEU A 157 18.10 -22.78 0.31
N SER A 158 19.19 -22.36 -0.36
CA SER A 158 19.18 -21.98 -1.78
C SER A 158 18.63 -23.04 -2.74
N GLN A 159 18.65 -24.30 -2.31
CA GLN A 159 18.13 -25.45 -3.07
C GLN A 159 16.60 -25.60 -2.96
N TYR A 160 15.97 -24.92 -2.00
CA TYR A 160 14.54 -25.03 -1.71
C TYR A 160 13.83 -23.76 -2.19
N LYS A 161 12.91 -23.92 -3.15
CA LYS A 161 12.15 -22.82 -3.75
C LYS A 161 11.38 -21.98 -2.74
N LYS A 162 10.59 -22.65 -1.89
CA LYS A 162 9.73 -22.03 -0.87
C LYS A 162 10.49 -21.31 0.25
N ALA A 163 11.78 -21.60 0.39
CA ALA A 163 12.60 -20.97 1.41
C ALA A 163 13.02 -19.54 1.03
N LEU A 164 12.92 -19.14 -0.24
CA LEU A 164 13.40 -17.84 -0.71
C LEU A 164 12.63 -16.68 -0.08
N ALA A 165 11.29 -16.72 -0.02
CA ALA A 165 10.50 -15.67 0.60
C ALA A 165 10.86 -15.50 2.09
N LYS A 166 10.96 -16.61 2.82
CA LYS A 166 11.38 -16.62 4.23
C LYS A 166 12.80 -16.10 4.41
N PHE A 167 13.72 -16.45 3.52
CA PHE A 167 15.08 -15.90 3.53
C PHE A 167 15.08 -14.37 3.35
N LEU A 168 14.32 -13.86 2.38
CA LEU A 168 14.24 -12.42 2.10
C LEU A 168 13.62 -11.62 3.25
N GLN A 169 12.74 -12.22 4.05
CA GLN A 169 12.21 -11.62 5.29
C GLN A 169 13.27 -11.46 6.38
N CYS A 170 14.36 -12.25 6.35
CA CYS A 170 15.41 -12.23 7.37
C CYS A 170 16.52 -11.18 7.09
N VAL A 171 16.48 -10.54 5.92
CA VAL A 171 17.52 -9.62 5.44
C VAL A 171 17.27 -8.21 5.99
N HIS A 172 18.29 -7.59 6.58
CA HIS A 172 18.22 -6.17 6.91
C HIS A 172 18.58 -5.33 5.69
N TRP A 173 17.58 -4.69 5.10
CA TRP A 173 17.75 -3.90 3.88
C TRP A 173 18.51 -2.58 4.10
N ASP A 174 18.72 -2.15 5.35
CA ASP A 174 19.51 -0.97 5.70
C ASP A 174 21.02 -1.20 5.68
N LYS A 175 21.47 -2.47 5.67
CA LYS A 175 22.89 -2.84 5.70
C LYS A 175 23.37 -3.28 4.32
N GLU A 176 24.18 -2.43 3.69
CA GLU A 176 24.70 -2.68 2.33
C GLU A 176 25.40 -4.05 2.16
N GLU A 177 26.15 -4.52 3.16
CA GLU A 177 26.83 -5.82 3.09
C GLU A 177 25.85 -7.01 3.05
N GLU A 178 24.76 -6.95 3.85
CA GLU A 178 23.73 -7.99 3.87
C GLU A 178 22.90 -7.94 2.57
N VAL A 179 22.55 -6.74 2.11
CA VAL A 179 21.86 -6.52 0.84
C VAL A 179 22.64 -7.11 -0.32
N LYS A 180 23.95 -6.81 -0.42
CA LYS A 180 24.79 -7.34 -1.51
C LYS A 180 24.81 -8.87 -1.51
N GLN A 181 25.00 -9.50 -0.35
CA GLN A 181 24.98 -10.96 -0.23
C GLN A 181 23.61 -11.56 -0.60
N ALA A 182 22.52 -10.95 -0.14
CA ALA A 182 21.17 -11.40 -0.45
C ALA A 182 20.88 -11.34 -1.95
N LEU A 183 21.33 -10.29 -2.63
CA LEU A 183 21.16 -10.12 -4.07
C LEU A 183 22.01 -11.09 -4.89
N ASP A 184 23.26 -11.34 -4.46
CA ASP A 184 24.13 -12.33 -5.10
C ASP A 184 23.53 -13.75 -4.95
N LEU A 185 22.96 -14.05 -3.78
CA LEU A 185 22.24 -15.31 -3.53
C LEU A 185 20.94 -15.41 -4.31
N LEU A 186 20.18 -14.34 -4.45
CA LEU A 186 18.94 -14.30 -5.22
C LEU A 186 19.16 -14.73 -6.69
N GLN A 187 20.31 -14.38 -7.28
CA GLN A 187 20.67 -14.80 -8.63
C GLN A 187 21.03 -16.29 -8.73
N GLN A 188 21.54 -16.88 -7.64
CA GLN A 188 21.96 -18.29 -7.57
C GLN A 188 20.87 -19.21 -7.02
N TRP A 189 19.82 -18.64 -6.44
CA TRP A 189 18.72 -19.39 -5.84
C TRP A 189 17.94 -20.16 -6.91
N VAL A 190 17.44 -21.34 -6.54
CA VAL A 190 16.53 -22.08 -7.42
C VAL A 190 15.31 -21.21 -7.75
N THR A 191 14.89 -21.24 -9.01
CA THR A 191 13.77 -20.44 -9.48
C THR A 191 12.50 -20.71 -8.69
N MET A 192 11.94 -19.65 -8.09
CA MET A 192 10.70 -19.66 -7.33
C MET A 192 9.49 -19.91 -8.24
N ASP A 193 8.42 -20.51 -7.74
CA ASP A 193 7.20 -20.70 -8.54
C ASP A 193 6.44 -19.36 -8.71
N THR A 194 5.55 -19.25 -9.70
CA THR A 194 4.85 -17.99 -10.01
C THR A 194 3.98 -17.50 -8.85
N ASP A 195 3.36 -18.42 -8.14
CA ASP A 195 2.38 -18.14 -7.09
C ASP A 195 3.08 -17.62 -5.84
N ASP A 196 4.24 -18.19 -5.50
CA ASP A 196 5.11 -17.73 -4.43
C ASP A 196 5.68 -16.32 -4.72
N ALA A 197 5.84 -15.95 -6.00
CA ALA A 197 6.32 -14.63 -6.39
C ALA A 197 5.31 -13.51 -6.08
N LEU A 198 4.02 -13.83 -5.92
CA LEU A 198 3.00 -12.87 -5.49
C LEU A 198 3.26 -12.39 -4.04
N GLU A 199 3.83 -13.24 -3.19
CA GLU A 199 4.22 -12.85 -1.81
C GLU A 199 5.28 -11.74 -1.84
N LEU A 200 6.22 -11.82 -2.79
CA LEU A 200 7.30 -10.83 -2.95
C LEU A 200 6.81 -9.46 -3.44
N LEU A 201 5.57 -9.35 -3.93
CA LEU A 201 4.96 -8.08 -4.32
C LEU A 201 4.15 -7.44 -3.19
N GLY A 202 4.02 -8.13 -2.05
CA GLY A 202 3.35 -7.62 -0.86
C GLY A 202 4.07 -6.47 -0.16
N PRO A 203 3.47 -5.94 0.92
CA PRO A 203 4.00 -4.79 1.67
C PRO A 203 5.31 -5.09 2.40
N THR A 204 5.66 -6.36 2.63
CA THR A 204 6.88 -6.72 3.36
C THR A 204 8.16 -6.45 2.55
N TYR A 205 8.08 -6.37 1.22
CA TYR A 205 9.25 -6.34 0.34
C TYR A 205 9.26 -5.06 -0.52
N HIS A 206 10.08 -4.10 -0.10
CA HIS A 206 10.21 -2.81 -0.79
C HIS A 206 11.43 -2.71 -1.72
N HIS A 207 12.40 -3.63 -1.59
CA HIS A 207 13.67 -3.50 -2.30
C HIS A 207 13.50 -3.71 -3.82
N PRO A 208 13.89 -2.75 -4.70
CA PRO A 208 13.59 -2.78 -6.13
C PRO A 208 14.05 -4.05 -6.86
N LYS A 209 15.22 -4.60 -6.50
CA LYS A 209 15.73 -5.82 -7.14
C LYS A 209 14.92 -7.07 -6.77
N VAL A 210 14.33 -7.12 -5.57
CA VAL A 210 13.46 -8.24 -5.17
C VAL A 210 12.16 -8.17 -5.95
N ARG A 211 11.58 -6.96 -6.05
CA ARG A 211 10.36 -6.74 -6.84
C ARG A 211 10.59 -7.02 -8.33
N SER A 212 11.72 -6.59 -8.89
CA SER A 212 12.08 -6.90 -10.27
C SER A 212 12.31 -8.40 -10.50
N TYR A 213 12.86 -9.13 -9.52
CA TYR A 213 12.91 -10.59 -9.57
C TYR A 213 11.50 -11.19 -9.60
N ALA A 214 10.58 -10.73 -8.74
CA ALA A 214 9.18 -11.20 -8.75
C ALA A 214 8.51 -10.94 -10.10
N VAL A 215 8.70 -9.75 -10.69
CA VAL A 215 8.23 -9.42 -12.04
C VAL A 215 8.86 -10.32 -13.11
N SER A 216 10.13 -10.70 -12.97
CA SER A 216 10.78 -11.64 -13.89
C SER A 216 10.17 -13.05 -13.82
N ARG A 217 9.65 -13.46 -12.65
CA ARG A 217 8.90 -14.71 -12.47
C ARG A 217 7.51 -14.61 -13.10
N LEU A 218 6.79 -13.51 -12.87
CA LEU A 218 5.49 -13.24 -13.50
C LEU A 218 5.58 -13.19 -15.03
N ARG A 219 6.70 -12.73 -15.59
CA ARG A 219 6.93 -12.75 -17.04
C ARG A 219 6.94 -14.17 -17.62
N GLN A 220 7.21 -15.21 -16.82
CA GLN A 220 7.18 -16.60 -17.28
C GLN A 220 5.79 -17.23 -17.18
N ALA A 221 4.86 -16.58 -16.46
CA ALA A 221 3.49 -17.06 -16.34
C ALA A 221 2.74 -16.93 -17.67
N SER A 222 1.73 -17.78 -17.87
CA SER A 222 0.81 -17.68 -19.00
C SER A 222 -0.09 -16.44 -18.84
N ASP A 223 -0.68 -15.98 -19.95
CA ASP A 223 -1.63 -14.85 -19.89
C ASP A 223 -2.90 -15.23 -19.09
N GLU A 224 -3.30 -16.51 -19.11
CA GLU A 224 -4.44 -17.01 -18.34
C GLU A 224 -4.17 -16.96 -16.83
N ASP A 225 -2.98 -17.36 -16.40
CA ASP A 225 -2.56 -17.26 -14.99
C ASP A 225 -2.42 -15.80 -14.57
N LEU A 226 -1.87 -14.95 -15.46
CA LEU A 226 -1.75 -13.52 -15.21
C LEU A 226 -3.12 -12.87 -14.99
N LEU A 227 -4.14 -13.24 -15.77
CA LEU A 227 -5.52 -12.75 -15.61
C LEU A 227 -6.12 -13.18 -14.27
N LEU A 228 -5.81 -14.38 -13.77
CA LEU A 228 -6.26 -14.84 -12.46
C LEU A 228 -5.70 -14.00 -11.31
N TYR A 229 -4.48 -13.48 -11.44
CA TYR A 229 -3.84 -12.66 -10.41
C TYR A 229 -3.96 -11.15 -10.67
N LEU A 230 -4.51 -10.74 -11.82
CA LEU A 230 -4.45 -9.35 -12.29
C LEU A 230 -5.09 -8.37 -11.30
N LEU A 231 -6.20 -8.74 -10.66
CA LEU A 231 -6.83 -7.88 -9.64
C LEU A 231 -5.87 -7.63 -8.47
N GLN A 232 -5.20 -8.68 -7.99
CA GLN A 232 -4.23 -8.63 -6.90
C GLN A 232 -2.97 -7.87 -7.31
N LEU A 233 -2.53 -8.00 -8.56
CA LEU A 233 -1.38 -7.26 -9.11
C LEU A 233 -1.66 -5.76 -9.23
N VAL A 234 -2.88 -5.37 -9.58
CA VAL A 234 -3.30 -3.96 -9.56
C VAL A 234 -3.19 -3.41 -8.13
N GLN A 235 -3.65 -4.17 -7.13
CA GLN A 235 -3.50 -3.77 -5.72
C GLN A 235 -2.04 -3.69 -5.26
N ALA A 236 -1.17 -4.56 -5.80
CA ALA A 236 0.25 -4.56 -5.48
C ALA A 236 1.00 -3.31 -5.99
N LEU A 237 0.42 -2.54 -6.92
CA LEU A 237 0.98 -1.25 -7.36
C LEU A 237 1.07 -0.23 -6.21
N ARG A 238 0.25 -0.37 -5.16
CA ARG A 238 0.31 0.48 -3.96
C ARG A 238 1.62 0.35 -3.18
N TYR A 239 2.37 -0.73 -3.42
CA TYR A 239 3.65 -1.01 -2.75
C TYR A 239 4.84 -0.75 -3.66
N GLU A 240 4.61 -0.30 -4.90
CA GLU A 240 5.66 0.13 -5.83
C GLU A 240 6.17 1.54 -5.48
N ARG A 241 7.34 1.88 -6.02
CA ARG A 241 7.90 3.23 -5.88
C ARG A 241 7.15 4.21 -6.77
N TYR A 242 6.44 5.16 -6.16
CA TYR A 242 5.61 6.14 -6.89
C TYR A 242 6.44 7.04 -7.83
N ASP A 243 7.69 7.36 -7.47
CA ASP A 243 8.59 8.14 -8.33
C ASP A 243 8.77 7.49 -9.70
N LEU A 244 8.87 6.15 -9.75
CA LEU A 244 9.05 5.42 -11.00
C LEU A 244 7.79 5.47 -11.86
N ILE A 245 6.60 5.44 -11.25
CA ILE A 245 5.33 5.52 -11.96
C ILE A 245 5.15 6.92 -12.55
N ASN A 246 5.48 7.96 -11.78
CA ASN A 246 5.31 9.35 -12.14
C ASN A 246 6.36 9.86 -13.15
N ALA A 247 7.62 9.40 -13.05
CA ALA A 247 8.71 9.87 -13.91
C ALA A 247 8.42 9.64 -15.42
N TYR A 248 7.78 8.52 -15.78
CA TYR A 248 7.45 8.21 -17.17
C TYR A 248 6.32 9.07 -17.75
N VAL A 249 5.53 9.76 -16.91
CA VAL A 249 4.50 10.69 -17.38
C VAL A 249 5.14 11.97 -17.91
N VAL A 250 6.20 12.45 -17.26
CA VAL A 250 6.91 13.70 -17.60
C VAL A 250 7.61 13.62 -18.96
N ASP A 251 8.23 12.48 -19.28
CA ASP A 251 8.85 12.25 -20.59
C ASP A 251 7.83 12.19 -21.74
N ALA A 252 6.57 11.89 -21.45
CA ALA A 252 5.54 11.69 -22.47
C ALA A 252 4.67 12.93 -22.72
N THR A 253 4.66 13.90 -21.79
CA THR A 253 3.94 15.17 -21.93
C THR A 253 4.77 16.28 -22.57
N GLY A 254 6.09 16.13 -22.70
CA GLY A 254 6.92 17.01 -23.53
C GLY A 254 6.97 18.48 -23.09
N GLU A 255 6.76 18.78 -21.80
CA GLU A 255 6.99 20.12 -21.27
C GLU A 255 8.37 20.19 -20.61
N GLU A 256 9.34 20.77 -21.32
CA GLU A 256 10.63 21.20 -20.76
C GLU A 256 10.39 22.24 -19.66
N GLN A 257 10.44 21.84 -18.39
CA GLN A 257 10.68 22.78 -17.30
C GLN A 257 12.12 22.65 -16.80
N ASN A 258 12.93 23.61 -17.25
CA ASN A 258 14.21 23.96 -16.66
C ASN A 258 14.01 24.31 -15.17
N SER A 259 14.49 23.47 -14.26
CA SER A 259 14.99 23.87 -12.94
C SER A 259 15.98 22.83 -12.43
N LEU A 260 17.22 23.27 -12.29
CA LEU A 260 18.39 22.49 -11.87
C LEU A 260 18.39 22.18 -10.36
N ASN A 261 19.01 21.02 -10.06
CA ASN A 261 19.67 20.58 -8.81
C ASN A 261 18.84 19.78 -7.79
N SER A 262 19.05 18.46 -7.74
CA SER A 262 20.10 17.88 -6.89
C SER A 262 20.32 16.37 -7.17
N SER A 263 21.57 16.03 -7.48
CA SER A 263 22.23 14.73 -7.28
C SER A 263 21.39 13.44 -7.40
N SER A 264 21.32 12.89 -8.61
CA SER A 264 21.09 11.47 -8.86
C SER A 264 21.75 11.10 -10.19
N GLU A 265 23.06 10.89 -10.17
CA GLU A 265 23.74 10.17 -11.25
C GLU A 265 23.28 8.70 -11.24
N ASN A 266 23.00 8.17 -12.44
CA ASN A 266 22.80 6.75 -12.80
C ASN A 266 21.38 6.21 -13.09
N TYR A 267 20.46 6.98 -13.66
CA TYR A 267 19.37 6.40 -14.45
C TYR A 267 19.10 7.21 -15.73
N ALA A 268 20.00 7.09 -16.70
CA ALA A 268 19.75 7.54 -18.06
C ALA A 268 19.99 6.39 -19.03
N ASN A 269 19.05 6.22 -19.97
CA ASN A 269 19.02 5.32 -21.12
C ASN A 269 18.44 3.90 -20.90
N VAL A 270 17.12 3.79 -21.02
CA VAL A 270 16.49 2.60 -21.62
C VAL A 270 15.80 3.03 -22.91
N VAL A 271 16.60 3.18 -23.96
CA VAL A 271 16.14 3.05 -25.33
C VAL A 271 15.84 1.56 -25.56
N VAL A 272 14.62 1.23 -25.95
CA VAL A 272 14.23 -0.15 -26.33
C VAL A 272 15.00 -0.52 -27.62
N PRO A 273 15.66 -1.69 -27.70
CA PRO A 273 16.40 -2.05 -28.90
C PRO A 273 15.47 -2.46 -30.03
N SER A 274 15.68 -1.85 -31.20
CA SER A 274 15.22 -2.35 -32.49
C SER A 274 16.05 -3.58 -32.87
N ASP A 275 15.40 -4.67 -33.27
CA ASP A 275 16.06 -5.87 -33.80
C ASP A 275 16.85 -5.55 -35.07
N SER A 276 18.19 -5.68 -35.01
CA SER A 276 19.03 -6.10 -36.14
C SER A 276 20.47 -6.38 -35.69
N THR A 277 20.90 -7.64 -35.84
CA THR A 277 22.28 -8.13 -36.09
C THR A 277 23.48 -7.42 -35.46
N SER A 278 24.11 -8.04 -34.45
CA SER A 278 25.50 -8.57 -34.51
C SER A 278 26.00 -8.97 -33.12
N CYS A 279 26.86 -9.97 -33.11
CA CYS A 279 27.51 -10.58 -31.95
C CYS A 279 28.44 -9.61 -31.22
N ASP A 280 28.26 -9.42 -29.91
CA ASP A 280 29.41 -9.33 -29.00
C ASP A 280 29.06 -9.64 -27.53
N SER A 281 29.96 -10.37 -26.89
CA SER A 281 29.81 -10.94 -25.56
C SER A 281 30.17 -9.94 -24.46
N THR A 282 29.16 -9.37 -23.78
CA THR A 282 29.32 -8.68 -22.49
C THR A 282 28.14 -8.98 -21.55
N LYS A 283 28.44 -9.10 -20.25
CA LYS A 283 27.58 -9.66 -19.19
C LYS A 283 26.16 -9.06 -19.16
N SER A 284 25.15 -9.90 -19.35
CA SER A 284 23.73 -9.52 -19.39
C SER A 284 23.18 -9.14 -18.01
N SER A 285 23.22 -7.87 -17.65
CA SER A 285 22.31 -7.34 -16.62
C SER A 285 20.93 -7.15 -17.27
N SER A 286 20.00 -8.07 -17.00
CA SER A 286 18.61 -7.91 -17.43
C SER A 286 18.08 -6.54 -16.99
N PRO A 287 17.39 -5.77 -17.86
CA PRO A 287 16.85 -4.48 -17.47
C PRO A 287 15.91 -4.66 -16.27
N GLN A 288 16.10 -3.85 -15.24
CA GLN A 288 15.23 -3.83 -14.08
C GLN A 288 13.86 -3.28 -14.52
N ILE A 289 12.89 -4.18 -14.66
CA ILE A 289 11.52 -3.82 -15.01
C ILE A 289 10.70 -3.89 -13.72
N ASP A 290 10.00 -2.80 -13.43
CA ASP A 290 9.05 -2.69 -12.34
C ASP A 290 7.67 -3.25 -12.74
N LEU A 291 6.82 -3.48 -11.75
CA LEU A 291 5.50 -4.08 -11.98
C LEU A 291 4.64 -3.22 -12.92
N SER A 292 4.70 -1.90 -12.77
CA SER A 292 3.89 -0.98 -13.56
C SER A 292 4.25 -1.05 -15.06
N THR A 293 5.54 -1.03 -15.40
CA THR A 293 6.00 -1.16 -16.79
C THR A 293 5.68 -2.54 -17.36
N PHE A 294 5.83 -3.60 -16.56
CA PHE A 294 5.50 -4.96 -16.97
C PHE A 294 4.02 -5.12 -17.34
N LEU A 295 3.11 -4.65 -16.48
CA LEU A 295 1.67 -4.73 -16.72
C LEU A 295 1.26 -3.96 -17.98
N ILE A 296 1.82 -2.75 -18.17
CA ILE A 296 1.55 -1.95 -19.37
C ILE A 296 2.09 -2.64 -20.63
N GLN A 297 3.31 -3.20 -20.60
CA GLN A 297 3.86 -3.95 -21.73
C GLN A 297 2.97 -5.13 -22.12
N ARG A 298 2.53 -5.92 -21.14
CA ARG A 298 1.61 -7.05 -21.37
C ARG A 298 0.25 -6.61 -21.89
N ALA A 299 -0.29 -5.50 -21.38
CA ALA A 299 -1.54 -4.93 -21.89
C ALA A 299 -1.42 -4.47 -23.36
N CYS A 300 -0.27 -3.93 -23.79
CA CYS A 300 -0.06 -3.59 -25.19
C CYS A 300 -0.04 -4.82 -26.12
N GLU A 301 0.39 -5.98 -25.62
CA GLU A 301 0.45 -7.23 -26.40
C GLU A 301 -0.90 -7.96 -26.42
N LYS A 302 -1.72 -7.82 -25.36
CA LYS A 302 -2.95 -8.60 -25.15
C LYS A 302 -4.14 -7.69 -24.84
N PRO A 303 -5.10 -7.55 -25.77
CA PRO A 303 -6.29 -6.70 -25.59
C PRO A 303 -7.16 -7.07 -24.38
N ILE A 304 -7.29 -8.36 -24.08
CA ILE A 304 -8.06 -8.87 -22.92
C ILE A 304 -7.44 -8.38 -21.61
N VAL A 305 -6.11 -8.47 -21.48
CA VAL A 305 -5.37 -7.96 -20.31
C VAL A 305 -5.52 -6.45 -20.21
N ALA A 306 -5.44 -5.72 -21.34
CA ALA A 306 -5.64 -4.27 -21.35
C ALA A 306 -7.03 -3.85 -20.85
N ASN A 307 -8.09 -4.57 -21.27
CA ASN A 307 -9.46 -4.32 -20.82
C ASN A 307 -9.55 -4.42 -19.28
N TYR A 308 -9.15 -5.55 -18.70
CA TYR A 308 -9.23 -5.74 -17.26
C TYR A 308 -8.31 -4.80 -16.49
N LEU A 309 -7.06 -4.61 -16.96
CA LEU A 309 -6.11 -3.70 -16.33
C LEU A 309 -6.65 -2.26 -16.27
N PHE A 310 -7.22 -1.78 -17.38
CA PHE A 310 -7.82 -0.45 -17.42
C PHE A 310 -8.97 -0.34 -16.42
N TRP A 311 -9.95 -1.26 -16.46
CA TRP A 311 -11.13 -1.16 -15.60
C TRP A 311 -10.79 -1.33 -14.12
N TYR A 312 -9.84 -2.21 -13.76
CA TYR A 312 -9.40 -2.39 -12.38
C TYR A 312 -8.69 -1.14 -11.85
N ALA A 313 -7.76 -0.56 -12.62
CA ALA A 313 -7.07 0.66 -12.22
C ALA A 313 -8.01 1.88 -12.20
N TYR A 314 -8.95 1.97 -13.16
CA TYR A 314 -9.91 3.07 -13.26
C TYR A 314 -10.82 3.16 -12.04
N VAL A 315 -11.27 2.02 -11.50
CA VAL A 315 -12.09 1.98 -10.27
C VAL A 315 -11.29 2.48 -9.05
N GLU A 316 -9.99 2.21 -8.98
CA GLU A 316 -9.14 2.71 -7.90
C GLU A 316 -8.92 4.22 -7.96
N CYS A 317 -9.00 4.84 -9.15
CA CYS A 317 -8.97 6.30 -9.31
C CYS A 317 -10.21 7.00 -8.73
N GLU A 318 -11.37 6.33 -8.68
CA GLU A 318 -12.62 6.94 -8.20
C GLU A 318 -12.75 6.89 -6.65
N ASN A 319 -11.89 6.14 -5.97
CA ASN A 319 -11.98 5.87 -4.53
C ASN A 319 -11.40 7.05 -3.71
N ASN A 320 -12.25 8.02 -3.37
CA ASN A 320 -11.88 9.27 -2.69
C ASN A 320 -12.18 9.28 -1.18
N SER A 321 -11.42 8.53 -0.37
CA SER A 321 -11.60 8.56 1.09
C SER A 321 -10.29 8.73 1.86
N SER A 322 -10.00 9.93 2.39
CA SER A 322 -8.82 10.30 3.22
C SER A 322 -7.61 10.89 2.47
N LEU A 323 -6.80 11.66 3.21
CA LEU A 323 -5.56 12.31 2.74
C LEU A 323 -4.45 11.30 2.41
N LYS A 324 -4.35 10.18 3.15
CA LYS A 324 -3.41 9.10 2.83
C LYS A 324 -3.79 8.35 1.55
N ASP A 325 -5.09 8.31 1.24
CA ASP A 325 -5.59 7.68 0.03
C ASP A 325 -5.33 8.57 -1.18
N LYS A 326 -5.23 9.90 -1.02
CA LYS A 326 -4.94 10.81 -2.13
C LYS A 326 -3.64 10.48 -2.87
N ALA A 327 -2.55 10.20 -2.15
CA ALA A 327 -1.28 9.83 -2.79
C ALA A 327 -1.39 8.51 -3.59
N ILE A 328 -2.23 7.58 -3.12
CA ILE A 328 -2.50 6.32 -3.80
C ILE A 328 -3.40 6.56 -5.04
N THR A 329 -4.43 7.39 -4.90
CA THR A 329 -5.30 7.80 -6.01
C THR A 329 -4.51 8.50 -7.11
N ASP A 330 -3.63 9.44 -6.73
CA ASP A 330 -2.73 10.16 -7.65
C ASP A 330 -1.80 9.17 -8.39
N MET A 331 -1.27 8.16 -7.68
CA MET A 331 -0.47 7.09 -8.29
C MET A 331 -1.27 6.28 -9.32
N TYR A 332 -2.49 5.84 -8.99
CA TYR A 332 -3.32 5.10 -9.95
C TYR A 332 -3.73 5.97 -11.14
N GLN A 333 -4.00 7.25 -10.92
CA GLN A 333 -4.28 8.19 -11.99
C GLN A 333 -3.07 8.32 -12.93
N ALA A 334 -1.86 8.51 -12.39
CA ALA A 334 -0.63 8.53 -13.16
C ALA A 334 -0.41 7.21 -13.93
N PHE A 335 -0.73 6.08 -13.33
CA PHE A 335 -0.67 4.77 -13.99
C PHE A 335 -1.65 4.66 -15.18
N VAL A 336 -2.91 5.06 -15.00
CA VAL A 336 -3.92 5.06 -16.08
C VAL A 336 -3.56 6.02 -17.20
N GLU A 337 -3.02 7.19 -16.87
CA GLU A 337 -2.49 8.15 -17.84
C GLU A 337 -1.32 7.55 -18.61
N ARG A 338 -0.35 6.93 -17.93
CA ARG A 338 0.78 6.24 -18.55
C ARG A 338 0.35 5.11 -19.48
N LEU A 339 -0.63 4.30 -19.08
CA LEU A 339 -1.23 3.26 -19.93
C LEU A 339 -1.84 3.91 -21.18
N SER A 340 -2.65 4.96 -21.01
CA SER A 340 -3.30 5.67 -22.11
C SER A 340 -2.31 6.28 -23.10
N VAL A 341 -1.23 6.87 -22.61
CA VAL A 341 -0.18 7.46 -23.47
C VAL A 341 0.63 6.37 -24.17
N THR A 342 0.98 5.28 -23.49
CA THR A 342 1.71 4.17 -24.10
C THR A 342 0.90 3.51 -25.23
N LEU A 343 -0.43 3.39 -25.04
CA LEU A 343 -1.33 2.90 -26.08
C LEU A 343 -1.49 3.88 -27.27
N LYS A 344 -1.19 5.17 -27.09
CA LYS A 344 -1.16 6.17 -28.17
C LYS A 344 0.14 6.15 -28.96
N THR A 345 1.28 5.96 -28.30
CA THR A 345 2.62 6.12 -28.91
C THR A 345 3.14 4.86 -29.59
N LYS A 346 2.73 3.66 -29.16
CA LYS A 346 3.26 2.39 -29.69
C LYS A 346 2.42 1.76 -30.81
N ASN A 347 2.81 1.92 -32.08
CA ASN A 347 2.39 1.08 -33.23
C ASN A 347 0.89 1.13 -33.65
N GLU A 348 0.60 0.71 -34.89
CA GLU A 348 -0.76 0.51 -35.42
C GLU A 348 -1.58 -0.53 -34.64
N GLN A 349 -0.91 -1.46 -33.92
CA GLN A 349 -1.54 -2.57 -33.21
C GLN A 349 -2.20 -2.16 -31.87
N THR A 350 -1.74 -1.11 -31.18
CA THR A 350 -2.35 -0.68 -29.90
C THR A 350 -3.45 0.36 -30.07
N GLN A 351 -3.50 1.02 -31.22
CA GLN A 351 -4.55 1.95 -31.59
C GLN A 351 -5.97 1.35 -31.47
N PRO A 352 -6.26 0.13 -31.98
CA PRO A 352 -7.59 -0.47 -31.80
C PRO A 352 -7.91 -0.76 -30.33
N VAL A 353 -6.93 -1.15 -29.51
CA VAL A 353 -7.13 -1.38 -28.07
C VAL A 353 -7.53 -0.08 -27.37
N ARG A 354 -6.85 1.04 -27.67
CA ARG A 354 -7.19 2.36 -27.13
C ARG A 354 -8.60 2.79 -27.53
N LEU A 355 -8.92 2.71 -28.81
CA LEU A 355 -10.23 3.10 -29.34
C LEU A 355 -11.34 2.23 -28.73
N SER A 356 -11.08 0.94 -28.55
CA SER A 356 -11.99 0.02 -27.87
C SER A 356 -12.26 0.43 -26.43
N ILE A 357 -11.22 0.74 -25.64
CA ILE A 357 -11.38 1.20 -24.25
C ILE A 357 -12.15 2.53 -24.19
N GLU A 358 -11.85 3.48 -25.08
CA GLU A 358 -12.57 4.76 -25.16
C GLU A 358 -14.06 4.57 -25.51
N ALA A 359 -14.36 3.66 -26.45
CA ALA A 359 -15.73 3.31 -26.83
C ALA A 359 -16.48 2.63 -25.68
N GLN A 360 -15.83 1.70 -24.97
CA GLN A 360 -16.39 1.06 -23.78
C GLN A 360 -16.68 2.07 -22.67
N LYS A 361 -15.74 2.97 -22.36
CA LYS A 361 -15.93 4.02 -21.36
C LYS A 361 -17.14 4.89 -21.72
N LYS A 362 -17.20 5.36 -22.96
CA LYS A 362 -18.34 6.12 -23.48
C LYS A 362 -19.65 5.34 -23.34
N PHE A 363 -19.66 4.05 -23.66
CA PHE A 363 -20.84 3.20 -23.51
C PHE A 363 -21.31 3.10 -22.05
N VAL A 364 -20.40 2.85 -21.10
CA VAL A 364 -20.71 2.78 -19.66
C VAL A 364 -21.20 4.11 -19.13
N ASP A 365 -20.53 5.23 -19.46
CA ASP A 365 -20.96 6.58 -19.07
C ASP A 365 -22.39 6.88 -19.54
N LYS A 366 -22.72 6.46 -20.77
CA LYS A 366 -24.04 6.65 -21.36
C LYS A 366 -25.10 5.76 -20.71
N LEU A 367 -24.75 4.53 -20.29
CA LEU A 367 -25.63 3.69 -19.47
C LEU A 367 -25.87 4.31 -18.07
N VAL A 368 -24.86 4.90 -17.45
CA VAL A 368 -25.01 5.62 -16.18
C VAL A 368 -25.98 6.80 -16.34
N GLU A 369 -25.82 7.61 -17.40
CA GLU A 369 -26.73 8.72 -17.72
C GLU A 369 -28.17 8.24 -17.93
N LEU A 370 -28.36 7.19 -18.74
CA LEU A 370 -29.66 6.58 -19.03
C LEU A 370 -30.34 6.07 -17.75
N THR A 371 -29.62 5.33 -16.92
CA THR A 371 -30.17 4.76 -15.68
C THR A 371 -30.48 5.84 -14.65
N ASN A 372 -29.71 6.93 -14.59
CA ASN A 372 -30.01 8.08 -13.74
C ASN A 372 -31.30 8.80 -14.17
N ILE A 373 -31.56 8.93 -15.47
CA ILE A 373 -32.84 9.48 -15.97
C ILE A 373 -34.00 8.60 -15.51
N VAL A 374 -33.89 7.28 -15.67
CA VAL A 374 -34.96 6.33 -15.29
C VAL A 374 -35.17 6.26 -13.77
N LYS A 375 -34.10 6.37 -12.97
CA LYS A 375 -34.20 6.42 -11.51
C LYS A 375 -34.99 7.63 -11.00
N ARG A 376 -34.93 8.77 -11.70
CA ARG A 376 -35.67 10.01 -11.36
C ARG A 376 -37.17 9.94 -11.68
N VAL A 377 -37.59 9.01 -12.54
CA VAL A 377 -39.00 8.83 -12.89
C VAL A 377 -39.77 8.31 -11.68
N GLN A 378 -40.87 8.97 -11.32
CA GLN A 378 -41.79 8.46 -10.31
C GLN A 378 -42.78 7.46 -10.94
N GLY A 379 -43.11 6.40 -10.21
CA GLY A 379 -44.06 5.39 -10.66
C GLY A 379 -43.62 3.96 -10.35
N SER A 380 -44.44 3.01 -10.81
CA SER A 380 -44.17 1.58 -10.66
C SER A 380 -42.98 1.14 -11.52
N ALA A 381 -42.43 -0.04 -11.23
CA ALA A 381 -41.34 -0.63 -12.03
C ALA A 381 -41.70 -0.72 -13.52
N LYS A 382 -42.96 -1.03 -13.84
CA LYS A 382 -43.45 -1.10 -15.23
C LYS A 382 -43.38 0.26 -15.93
N VAL A 383 -43.75 1.35 -15.26
CA VAL A 383 -43.64 2.72 -15.81
C VAL A 383 -42.18 3.08 -16.09
N LYS A 384 -41.27 2.68 -15.19
CA LYS A 384 -39.82 2.88 -15.38
C LYS A 384 -39.26 2.04 -16.54
N GLU A 385 -39.70 0.79 -16.68
CA GLU A 385 -39.35 -0.08 -17.81
C GLU A 385 -39.86 0.46 -19.14
N ASP A 386 -41.11 0.91 -19.21
CA ASP A 386 -41.69 1.50 -20.41
C ASP A 386 -40.94 2.79 -20.80
N LYS A 387 -40.57 3.61 -19.80
CA LYS A 387 -39.73 4.80 -20.04
C LYS A 387 -38.34 4.41 -20.54
N LEU A 388 -37.67 3.44 -19.93
CA LEU A 388 -36.37 2.96 -20.39
C LEU A 388 -36.44 2.43 -21.83
N ARG A 389 -37.47 1.65 -22.16
CA ARG A 389 -37.69 1.14 -23.52
C ARG A 389 -37.87 2.29 -24.51
N SER A 390 -38.66 3.31 -24.16
CA SER A 390 -38.84 4.49 -25.02
C SER A 390 -37.53 5.26 -25.27
N LEU A 391 -36.65 5.35 -24.25
CA LEU A 391 -35.36 6.04 -24.36
C LEU A 391 -34.34 5.27 -25.21
N LEU A 392 -34.40 3.94 -25.19
CA LEU A 392 -33.59 3.07 -26.06
C LEU A 392 -34.09 3.11 -27.50
N LEU A 393 -35.42 3.06 -27.71
CA LEU A 393 -36.04 3.11 -29.04
C LEU A 393 -35.90 4.47 -29.73
N ALA A 394 -35.68 5.55 -28.98
CA ALA A 394 -35.44 6.88 -29.52
C ALA A 394 -34.14 6.98 -30.34
N GLY A 395 -33.20 6.03 -30.21
CA GLY A 395 -31.97 6.00 -31.00
C GLY A 395 -31.18 7.31 -30.89
N ASP A 396 -30.93 7.97 -32.03
CA ASP A 396 -30.17 9.23 -32.10
C ASP A 396 -30.92 10.42 -31.47
N ASP A 397 -32.25 10.37 -31.39
CA ASP A 397 -33.09 11.40 -30.75
C ASP A 397 -33.15 11.23 -29.22
N SER A 398 -32.47 10.22 -28.67
CA SER A 398 -32.39 10.00 -27.23
C SER A 398 -31.69 11.17 -26.53
N PRO A 399 -32.17 11.62 -25.36
CA PRO A 399 -31.54 12.71 -24.60
C PRO A 399 -30.08 12.43 -24.22
N VAL A 400 -29.70 11.16 -24.17
CA VAL A 400 -28.36 10.68 -23.84
C VAL A 400 -27.37 10.85 -25.02
N LYS A 401 -27.86 11.15 -26.23
CA LYS A 401 -27.07 11.32 -27.47
C LYS A 401 -26.18 10.10 -27.77
N PHE A 402 -26.73 8.90 -27.57
CA PHE A 402 -26.06 7.64 -27.88
C PHE A 402 -27.10 6.62 -28.35
N ASN A 403 -26.83 6.00 -29.49
CA ASN A 403 -27.73 5.03 -30.10
C ASN A 403 -27.43 3.62 -29.62
N PHE A 404 -28.20 3.13 -28.64
CA PHE A 404 -28.05 1.78 -28.11
C PHE A 404 -28.60 0.67 -29.04
N LEU A 405 -29.30 1.03 -30.13
CA LEU A 405 -29.82 0.07 -31.12
C LEU A 405 -28.79 -0.29 -32.19
N ASN A 406 -27.85 0.61 -32.45
CA ASN A 406 -26.84 0.45 -33.47
C ASN A 406 -25.62 1.29 -33.14
N PHE A 407 -24.58 0.66 -32.61
CA PHE A 407 -23.28 1.26 -32.35
C PHE A 407 -22.17 0.37 -32.89
N ASP A 408 -21.01 0.95 -33.14
CA ASP A 408 -19.84 0.20 -33.59
C ASP A 408 -19.52 -0.93 -32.60
N PRO A 409 -19.31 -2.19 -33.03
CA PRO A 409 -19.16 -3.30 -32.11
C PRO A 409 -18.07 -3.06 -31.07
N ILE A 410 -18.41 -3.22 -29.79
CA ILE A 410 -17.48 -3.05 -28.67
C ILE A 410 -17.35 -4.37 -27.89
N PRO A 411 -16.14 -4.74 -27.45
CA PRO A 411 -15.98 -5.82 -26.49
C PRO A 411 -16.59 -5.40 -25.15
N LEU A 412 -17.25 -6.32 -24.48
CA LEU A 412 -17.92 -6.03 -23.22
C LEU A 412 -16.89 -5.82 -22.09
N PRO A 413 -17.02 -4.78 -21.25
CA PRO A 413 -16.09 -4.55 -20.13
C PRO A 413 -15.95 -5.74 -19.16
N LEU A 414 -17.07 -6.45 -18.91
CA LEU A 414 -17.13 -7.60 -18.01
C LEU A 414 -16.43 -8.84 -18.59
N ASP A 415 -16.59 -9.05 -19.89
CA ASP A 415 -16.03 -10.17 -20.63
C ASP A 415 -15.62 -9.70 -22.04
N PRO A 416 -14.33 -9.35 -22.24
CA PRO A 416 -13.87 -8.74 -23.49
C PRO A 416 -13.86 -9.71 -24.67
N GLU A 417 -14.08 -11.02 -24.47
CA GLU A 417 -14.24 -11.98 -25.57
C GLU A 417 -15.61 -11.81 -26.25
N ILE A 418 -16.58 -11.25 -25.52
CA ILE A 418 -17.94 -11.04 -26.01
C ILE A 418 -18.07 -9.65 -26.61
N ILE A 419 -18.23 -9.60 -27.94
CA ILE A 419 -18.41 -8.35 -28.67
C ILE A 419 -19.90 -8.09 -28.89
N ILE A 420 -20.39 -6.97 -28.38
CA ILE A 420 -21.80 -6.55 -28.46
C ILE A 420 -21.99 -5.48 -29.53
N ARG A 421 -23.15 -5.51 -30.21
CA ARG A 421 -23.51 -4.53 -31.27
C ARG A 421 -24.72 -3.66 -30.94
N ARG A 422 -25.62 -4.15 -30.09
CA ARG A 422 -26.82 -3.42 -29.64
C ARG A 422 -27.40 -3.97 -28.35
N ILE A 423 -28.28 -3.18 -27.74
CA ILE A 423 -29.17 -3.60 -26.65
C ILE A 423 -30.55 -3.91 -27.25
N ILE A 424 -31.17 -5.01 -26.84
CA ILE A 424 -32.52 -5.44 -27.26
C ILE A 424 -33.57 -4.78 -26.34
N PRO A 425 -34.29 -3.72 -26.78
CA PRO A 425 -35.21 -2.99 -25.91
C PRO A 425 -36.39 -3.83 -25.44
N GLU A 426 -36.79 -4.85 -26.20
CA GLU A 426 -37.93 -5.72 -25.89
C GLU A 426 -37.66 -6.61 -24.67
N LYS A 427 -36.39 -6.88 -24.35
CA LYS A 427 -36.01 -7.85 -23.32
C LYS A 427 -35.46 -7.22 -22.03
N ILE A 428 -35.47 -5.89 -21.94
CA ILE A 428 -35.03 -5.18 -20.74
C ILE A 428 -35.98 -5.39 -19.56
N ARG A 429 -35.44 -5.45 -18.35
CA ARG A 429 -36.22 -5.59 -17.11
C ARG A 429 -35.57 -4.82 -15.97
N ILE A 430 -36.35 -4.36 -15.00
CA ILE A 430 -35.83 -3.75 -13.77
C ILE A 430 -36.13 -4.69 -12.60
N PHE A 431 -35.09 -5.08 -11.87
CA PHE A 431 -35.25 -5.96 -10.71
C PHE A 431 -35.94 -5.23 -9.56
N LYS A 432 -36.82 -5.95 -8.85
CA LYS A 432 -37.50 -5.45 -7.65
C LYS A 432 -36.53 -5.43 -6.47
N SER A 433 -35.72 -4.39 -6.37
CA SER A 433 -34.76 -4.17 -5.27
C SER A 433 -34.62 -2.68 -4.98
N ALA A 434 -34.25 -2.32 -3.74
CA ALA A 434 -34.06 -0.94 -3.31
C ALA A 434 -33.03 -0.18 -4.17
N LYS A 435 -31.99 -0.86 -4.65
CA LYS A 435 -30.93 -0.29 -5.48
C LYS A 435 -31.28 -0.20 -6.98
N LEU A 436 -32.43 -0.74 -7.39
CA LEU A 436 -32.93 -0.79 -8.77
C LEU A 436 -31.89 -1.28 -9.80
N PRO A 437 -31.48 -2.56 -9.76
CA PRO A 437 -30.64 -3.16 -10.80
C PRO A 437 -31.39 -3.25 -12.13
N PHE A 438 -30.68 -3.01 -13.24
CA PHE A 438 -31.21 -3.08 -14.60
C PHE A 438 -30.71 -4.34 -15.30
N LEU A 439 -31.62 -5.13 -15.87
CA LEU A 439 -31.29 -6.19 -16.80
C LEU A 439 -31.30 -5.62 -18.21
N PHE A 440 -30.13 -5.58 -18.84
CA PHE A 440 -29.98 -5.31 -20.26
C PHE A 440 -29.69 -6.63 -20.98
N VAL A 441 -30.39 -6.90 -22.08
CA VAL A 441 -30.06 -8.03 -22.95
C VAL A 441 -29.36 -7.45 -24.17
N CYS A 442 -28.08 -7.75 -24.32
CA CYS A 442 -27.28 -7.34 -25.46
C CYS A 442 -27.35 -8.39 -26.56
N GLU A 443 -27.21 -7.97 -27.80
CA GLU A 443 -26.98 -8.87 -28.93
C GLU A 443 -25.50 -8.85 -29.31
N THR A 444 -24.90 -10.04 -29.43
CA THR A 444 -23.51 -10.19 -29.85
C THR A 444 -23.36 -10.03 -31.36
N VAL A 445 -22.13 -9.83 -31.83
CA VAL A 445 -21.83 -9.83 -33.28
C VAL A 445 -22.19 -11.15 -33.97
N GLN A 446 -22.25 -12.25 -33.21
CA GLN A 446 -22.66 -13.58 -33.67
C GLN A 446 -24.18 -13.75 -33.70
N GLY A 447 -24.95 -12.76 -33.22
CA GLY A 447 -26.42 -12.80 -33.15
C GLY A 447 -26.96 -13.52 -31.90
N GLU A 448 -26.10 -13.82 -30.92
CA GLU A 448 -26.51 -14.43 -29.66
C GLU A 448 -26.98 -13.38 -28.65
N GLU A 449 -27.78 -13.80 -27.69
CA GLU A 449 -28.30 -12.92 -26.64
C GLU A 449 -27.45 -13.06 -25.37
N TYR A 450 -26.92 -11.93 -24.88
CA TYR A 450 -26.10 -11.88 -23.69
C TYR A 450 -26.73 -11.00 -22.60
N PRO A 451 -27.35 -11.59 -21.55
CA PRO A 451 -27.99 -10.84 -20.47
C PRO A 451 -26.95 -10.29 -19.48
N ILE A 452 -27.07 -9.01 -19.13
CA ILE A 452 -26.18 -8.31 -18.20
C ILE A 452 -27.00 -7.60 -17.12
N ILE A 453 -26.58 -7.74 -15.87
CA ILE A 453 -27.14 -7.00 -14.75
C ILE A 453 -26.26 -5.77 -14.49
N PHE A 454 -26.81 -4.59 -14.74
CA PHE A 454 -26.17 -3.31 -14.48
C PHE A 454 -26.67 -2.71 -13.17
N LYS A 455 -25.75 -2.51 -12.21
CA LYS A 455 -25.99 -1.87 -10.92
C LYS A 455 -25.19 -0.57 -10.85
N TYR A 456 -25.84 0.51 -10.42
CA TYR A 456 -25.20 1.82 -10.23
C TYR A 456 -25.55 2.38 -8.85
N GLY A 457 -24.56 2.89 -8.11
CA GLY A 457 -24.71 3.34 -6.72
C GLY A 457 -24.62 2.20 -5.68
N ASP A 458 -23.89 1.15 -6.03
CA ASP A 458 -23.54 0.00 -5.19
C ASP A 458 -22.07 -0.34 -5.45
N ASP A 459 -21.32 -0.71 -4.41
CA ASP A 459 -19.91 -1.10 -4.54
C ASP A 459 -19.83 -2.60 -4.79
N LEU A 460 -19.36 -2.99 -5.97
CA LEU A 460 -19.29 -4.39 -6.40
C LEU A 460 -17.91 -5.03 -6.19
N ARG A 461 -16.94 -4.32 -5.61
CA ARG A 461 -15.57 -4.81 -5.45
C ARG A 461 -15.50 -6.07 -4.59
N GLN A 462 -16.33 -6.14 -3.55
CA GLN A 462 -16.41 -7.32 -2.69
C GLN A 462 -16.95 -8.53 -3.47
N ASP A 463 -18.11 -8.40 -4.13
CA ASP A 463 -18.67 -9.47 -4.96
C ASP A 463 -17.70 -9.90 -6.07
N GLN A 464 -17.03 -8.95 -6.72
CA GLN A 464 -16.05 -9.20 -7.76
C GLN A 464 -14.87 -10.02 -7.23
N LEU A 465 -14.31 -9.65 -6.08
CA LEU A 465 -13.22 -10.40 -5.46
C LEU A 465 -13.67 -11.83 -5.12
N ILE A 466 -14.86 -12.00 -4.53
CA ILE A 466 -15.37 -13.32 -4.19
C ILE A 466 -15.56 -14.19 -5.44
N LEU A 467 -16.15 -13.64 -6.51
CA LEU A 467 -16.31 -14.36 -7.77
C LEU A 467 -14.96 -14.76 -8.38
N GLN A 468 -13.97 -13.86 -8.34
CA GLN A 468 -12.63 -14.17 -8.82
C GLN A 468 -11.98 -15.30 -8.01
N ILE A 469 -12.14 -15.30 -6.68
CA ILE A 469 -11.65 -16.38 -5.81
C ILE A 469 -12.37 -17.69 -6.11
N ILE A 470 -13.68 -17.68 -6.34
CA ILE A 470 -14.43 -18.89 -6.74
C ILE A 470 -13.88 -19.41 -8.08
N THR A 471 -13.67 -18.54 -9.08
CA THR A 471 -13.08 -18.94 -10.37
C THR A 471 -11.67 -19.51 -10.20
N LEU A 472 -10.87 -18.96 -9.28
CA LEU A 472 -9.54 -19.48 -8.96
C LEU A 472 -9.61 -20.85 -8.27
N MET A 473 -10.62 -21.10 -7.43
CA MET A 473 -10.81 -22.38 -6.72
C MET A 473 -11.41 -23.49 -7.60
N ASP A 474 -12.14 -23.13 -8.66
CA ASP A 474 -12.75 -24.07 -9.61
C ASP A 474 -11.73 -24.60 -10.65
N ARG A 475 -10.71 -23.80 -10.95
CA ARG A 475 -9.54 -24.22 -11.74
C ARG A 475 -8.61 -25.10 -10.90
#